data_AF-A0A1M4S5F9-F1
#
_entry.id   AF-A0A1M4S5F9-F1
#
_cell.length_a   1.000
_cell.length_b   1.000
_cell.length_c   1.000
_cell.angle_alpha   90.00
_cell.angle_beta   90.00
_cell.angle_gamma   90.00
#
_symmetry.space_group_name_H-M   'P 1'
#
loop_
_entity.id
_entity.type
_entity.pdbx_description
1 polymer ?
#
loop_
_entity_poly.entity_id
_entity_poly.type
_entity_poly.pdbx_seq_one_letter_code
_entity_poly.pdbx_strand_id
1 'polypeptide(L)'
;MYKEILKTLYSFLGENILNEENKLKTEIFDKLSSKSDFYEILDFLKSESFPQVVEEKFLSLFIISLFNRLRISVDIEKKSLMYGNENISVDIFDKNIIQMENILKELLDLIDYSNLPTEYLFGILSQDISKRLRVFKELIGNSKITEEKWEEQELQGLINSLTDSTREFLKYMVKKGKSSKEEIIKDLNLRDTRSVSAFTSAISRNSPTNKERILFGEKGKIIINEEYRDILKKLLLLN
;
A
#
# COMPACT_ATOMS: atom_id res chain seq x y z
N MET A 1 26.79 6.21 7.72
CA MET A 1 27.59 7.03 8.69
C MET A 1 27.39 6.55 10.13
N TYR A 2 26.15 6.46 10.61
CA TYR A 2 25.82 6.01 11.98
C TYR A 2 26.34 4.61 12.31
N LYS A 3 26.33 3.70 11.34
CA LYS A 3 26.98 2.39 11.43
C LYS A 3 28.45 2.50 11.85
N GLU A 4 29.23 3.35 11.19
CA GLU A 4 30.67 3.47 11.47
C GLU A 4 30.92 4.09 12.86
N ILE A 5 30.05 5.01 13.29
CA ILE A 5 30.10 5.54 14.67
C ILE A 5 29.82 4.42 15.68
N LEU A 6 28.76 3.63 15.48
CA LEU A 6 28.42 2.52 16.36
C LEU A 6 29.54 1.48 16.42
N LYS A 7 30.07 1.09 15.25
CA LYS A 7 31.17 0.15 15.11
C LYS A 7 32.43 0.64 15.84
N THR A 8 32.78 1.91 15.65
CA THR A 8 33.94 2.52 16.30
C THR A 8 33.76 2.51 17.81
N LEU A 9 32.62 3.00 18.32
CA LEU A 9 32.34 3.01 19.77
C LEU A 9 32.42 1.61 20.38
N TYR A 10 31.81 0.62 19.71
CA TYR A 10 31.84 -0.76 20.21
C TYR A 10 33.26 -1.33 20.19
N SER A 11 34.05 -1.06 19.15
CA SER A 11 35.45 -1.53 19.08
C SER A 11 36.34 -0.97 20.19
N PHE A 12 36.05 0.24 20.69
CA PHE A 12 36.79 0.87 21.78
C PHE A 12 36.29 0.45 23.17
N LEU A 13 34.97 0.34 23.35
CA LEU A 13 34.36 0.15 24.67
C LEU A 13 34.06 -1.32 24.99
N GLY A 14 33.87 -2.17 23.98
CA GLY A 14 33.36 -3.53 24.15
C GLY A 14 32.03 -3.53 24.92
N GLU A 15 31.91 -4.39 25.93
CA GLU A 15 30.73 -4.47 26.80
C GLU A 15 30.46 -3.19 27.60
N ASN A 16 31.48 -2.37 27.88
CA ASN A 16 31.30 -1.10 28.60
C ASN A 16 30.46 -0.08 27.81
N ILE A 17 30.17 -0.35 26.54
CA ILE A 17 29.25 0.45 25.73
C ILE A 17 27.87 0.60 26.37
N LEU A 18 27.48 -0.36 27.22
CA LEU A 18 26.22 -0.32 27.98
C LEU A 18 26.15 0.87 28.95
N ASN A 19 27.29 1.36 29.43
CA ASN A 19 27.35 2.55 30.30
C ASN A 19 27.08 3.85 29.53
N GLU A 20 27.17 3.80 28.19
CA GLU A 20 27.00 4.94 27.28
C GLU A 20 25.63 4.92 26.58
N GLU A 21 24.61 4.27 27.18
CA GLU A 21 23.28 4.11 26.59
C GLU A 21 22.69 5.43 26.07
N ASN A 22 22.70 6.48 26.88
CA ASN A 22 22.15 7.77 26.48
C ASN A 22 22.85 8.32 25.24
N LYS A 23 24.17 8.13 25.15
CA LYS A 23 24.97 8.57 24.00
C LYS A 23 24.67 7.75 22.76
N LEU A 24 24.52 6.42 22.88
CA LEU A 24 24.06 5.57 21.77
C LEU A 24 22.72 6.06 21.24
N LYS A 25 21.78 6.34 22.15
CA LYS A 25 20.46 6.83 21.79
C LYS A 25 20.54 8.16 21.06
N THR A 26 21.15 9.19 21.65
CA THR A 26 21.12 10.55 21.09
C THR A 26 22.02 10.75 19.88
N GLU A 27 23.14 10.03 19.78
CA GLU A 27 24.12 10.21 18.71
C GLU A 27 23.92 9.28 17.50
N ILE A 28 23.19 8.18 17.67
CA ILE A 28 23.02 7.16 16.64
C ILE A 28 21.53 6.94 16.40
N PHE A 29 20.83 6.34 17.35
CA PHE A 29 19.48 5.80 17.12
C PHE A 29 18.45 6.91 16.88
N ASP A 30 18.39 7.95 17.71
CA ASP A 30 17.45 9.06 17.52
C ASP A 30 17.70 9.87 16.24
N LYS A 31 18.87 9.69 15.59
CA LYS A 31 19.26 10.35 14.34
C LYS A 31 19.01 9.51 13.09
N LEU A 32 18.59 8.24 13.22
CA LEU A 32 18.23 7.40 12.08
C LEU A 32 16.95 7.94 11.45
N SER A 33 17.01 8.30 10.16
CA SER A 33 15.93 9.05 9.51
C SER A 33 15.42 8.40 8.24
N SER A 34 16.32 7.75 7.50
CA SER A 34 16.05 7.10 6.22
C SER A 34 16.07 5.58 6.36
N LYS A 35 15.34 4.90 5.46
CA LYS A 35 15.36 3.43 5.38
C LYS A 35 16.77 2.87 5.22
N SER A 36 17.65 3.57 4.48
CA SER A 36 19.05 3.20 4.30
C SER A 36 19.83 3.22 5.62
N ASP A 37 19.61 4.22 6.47
CA ASP A 37 20.27 4.30 7.78
C ASP A 37 19.94 3.06 8.63
N PHE A 38 18.67 2.65 8.64
CA PHE A 38 18.23 1.47 9.39
C PHE A 38 18.79 0.18 8.80
N TYR A 39 18.85 0.02 7.48
CA TYR A 39 19.48 -1.15 6.87
C TYR A 39 20.97 -1.24 7.20
N GLU A 40 21.72 -0.13 7.13
CA GLU A 40 23.14 -0.12 7.48
C GLU A 40 23.38 -0.58 8.93
N ILE A 41 22.54 -0.13 9.87
CA ILE A 41 22.63 -0.54 11.28
C ILE A 41 22.24 -2.02 11.42
N LEU A 42 21.13 -2.46 10.83
CA LEU A 42 20.68 -3.85 10.91
C LEU A 42 21.74 -4.82 10.36
N ASP A 43 22.34 -4.50 9.21
CA ASP A 43 23.38 -5.34 8.63
C ASP A 43 24.63 -5.40 9.51
N PHE A 44 25.02 -4.29 10.13
CA PHE A 44 26.12 -4.31 11.11
C PHE A 44 25.81 -5.21 12.30
N LEU A 45 24.63 -5.03 12.91
CA LEU A 45 24.23 -5.79 14.09
C LEU A 45 24.09 -7.30 13.80
N LYS A 46 23.83 -7.70 12.55
CA LYS A 46 23.82 -9.10 12.12
C LYS A 46 25.22 -9.67 11.82
N SER A 47 26.12 -8.81 11.35
CA SER A 47 27.44 -9.24 10.85
C SER A 47 28.46 -9.51 11.97
N GLU A 48 28.21 -8.96 13.15
CA GLU A 48 29.10 -9.05 14.31
C GLU A 48 28.50 -9.98 15.37
N SER A 49 29.38 -10.59 16.17
CA SER A 49 28.99 -11.39 17.34
C SER A 49 29.04 -10.51 18.58
N PHE A 50 27.92 -10.33 19.26
CA PHE A 50 27.82 -9.57 20.50
C PHE A 50 27.55 -10.49 21.70
N PRO A 51 28.03 -10.14 22.91
CA PRO A 51 27.47 -10.68 24.14
C PRO A 51 25.97 -10.43 24.19
N GLN A 52 25.20 -11.39 24.71
CA GLN A 52 23.74 -11.37 24.69
C GLN A 52 23.15 -10.05 25.23
N VAL A 53 23.67 -9.55 26.35
CA VAL A 53 23.22 -8.30 26.98
C VAL A 53 23.44 -7.06 26.09
N VAL A 54 24.49 -7.06 25.27
CA VAL A 54 24.77 -5.99 24.31
C VAL A 54 23.83 -6.10 23.12
N GLU A 55 23.62 -7.32 22.61
CA GLU A 55 22.69 -7.57 21.50
C GLU A 55 21.27 -7.14 21.85
N GLU A 56 20.75 -7.57 23.00
CA GLU A 56 19.43 -7.21 23.52
C GLU A 56 19.26 -5.69 23.61
N LYS A 57 20.31 -4.98 24.06
CA LYS A 57 20.29 -3.54 24.19
C LYS A 57 20.27 -2.83 22.83
N PHE A 58 21.14 -3.24 21.90
CA PHE A 58 21.16 -2.67 20.55
C PHE A 58 19.85 -2.93 19.81
N LEU A 59 19.30 -4.13 19.93
CA LEU A 59 18.01 -4.49 19.35
C LEU A 59 16.87 -3.63 19.94
N SER A 60 16.86 -3.42 21.26
CA SER A 60 15.89 -2.55 21.92
C SER A 60 15.96 -1.12 21.40
N LEU A 61 17.16 -0.53 21.33
CA LEU A 61 17.37 0.82 20.81
C LEU A 61 16.97 0.92 19.32
N PHE A 62 17.28 -0.10 18.53
CA PHE A 62 16.89 -0.18 17.13
C PHE A 62 15.37 -0.19 16.94
N ILE A 63 14.67 -1.06 17.67
CA ILE A 63 13.21 -1.18 17.62
C ILE A 63 12.54 0.11 18.06
N ILE A 64 12.98 0.69 19.18
CA ILE A 64 12.47 1.98 19.68
C ILE A 64 12.64 3.06 18.61
N SER A 65 13.83 3.17 18.02
CA SER A 65 14.12 4.12 16.96
C SER A 65 13.22 3.94 15.74
N LEU A 66 13.02 2.70 15.31
CA LEU A 66 12.19 2.37 14.16
C LEU A 66 10.72 2.79 14.38
N PHE A 67 10.14 2.43 15.51
CA PHE A 67 8.75 2.78 15.79
C PHE A 67 8.56 4.27 16.09
N ASN A 68 9.53 4.93 16.73
CA ASN A 68 9.53 6.39 16.88
C ASN A 68 9.47 7.09 15.51
N ARG A 69 10.18 6.56 14.50
CA ARG A 69 10.12 7.08 13.13
C ARG A 69 8.72 6.98 12.52
N LEU A 70 7.95 5.96 12.91
CA LEU A 70 6.55 5.73 12.54
C LEU A 70 5.56 6.47 13.46
N ARG A 71 6.04 7.23 14.45
CA ARG A 71 5.24 7.90 15.49
C ARG A 71 4.43 6.95 16.37
N ILE A 72 4.96 5.75 16.58
CA ILE A 72 4.41 4.73 17.48
C ILE A 72 5.38 4.61 18.66
N SER A 73 4.87 4.67 19.89
CA SER A 73 5.70 4.49 21.08
C SER A 73 5.87 3.00 21.39
N VAL A 74 7.02 2.62 21.95
CA VAL A 74 7.33 1.23 22.33
C VAL A 74 7.62 1.17 23.82
N ASP A 75 6.97 0.24 24.50
CA ASP A 75 7.31 -0.19 25.85
C ASP A 75 7.91 -1.59 25.74
N ILE A 76 9.25 -1.66 25.75
CA ILE A 76 10.00 -2.92 25.59
C ILE A 76 9.74 -3.86 26.78
N GLU A 77 9.65 -3.33 28.00
CA GLU A 77 9.42 -4.14 29.22
C GLU A 77 8.04 -4.80 29.20
N LYS A 78 7.00 -4.04 28.82
CA LYS A 78 5.64 -4.57 28.68
C LYS A 78 5.36 -5.24 27.34
N LYS A 79 6.36 -5.28 26.46
CA LYS A 79 6.27 -5.81 25.10
C LYS A 79 5.07 -5.27 24.34
N SER A 80 4.94 -3.95 24.32
CA SER A 80 3.77 -3.31 23.74
C SER A 80 4.09 -2.11 22.87
N LEU A 81 3.26 -1.90 21.85
CA LEU A 81 3.23 -0.71 21.03
C LEU A 81 2.07 0.17 21.47
N MET A 82 2.29 1.48 21.54
CA MET A 82 1.31 2.45 22.01
C MET A 82 1.07 3.55 20.96
N TYR A 83 -0.19 3.89 20.75
CA TYR A 83 -0.61 5.03 19.94
C TYR A 83 -1.90 5.63 20.52
N GLY A 84 -1.85 6.90 20.93
CA GLY A 84 -2.96 7.53 21.65
C GLY A 84 -3.27 6.77 22.95
N ASN A 85 -4.51 6.31 23.10
CA ASN A 85 -4.96 5.53 24.25
C ASN A 85 -4.94 4.02 24.00
N GLU A 86 -4.47 3.58 22.84
CA GLU A 86 -4.50 2.18 22.44
C GLU A 86 -3.12 1.51 22.62
N ASN A 87 -3.15 0.24 23.03
CA ASN A 87 -1.96 -0.59 23.21
C ASN A 87 -2.11 -1.93 22.48
N ILE A 88 -1.02 -2.39 21.87
CA ILE A 88 -0.94 -3.69 21.19
C ILE A 88 0.18 -4.50 21.85
N SER A 89 -0.12 -5.72 22.30
CA SER A 89 0.91 -6.67 22.76
C SER A 89 1.71 -7.21 21.57
N VAL A 90 3.02 -7.33 21.72
CA VAL A 90 3.95 -7.69 20.65
C VAL A 90 4.94 -8.74 21.14
N ASP A 91 4.68 -10.01 20.79
CA ASP A 91 5.48 -11.16 21.26
C ASP A 91 6.81 -11.34 20.51
N ILE A 92 7.16 -10.45 19.58
CA ILE A 92 8.38 -10.60 18.77
C ILE A 92 9.64 -10.09 19.47
N PHE A 93 9.53 -9.40 20.60
CA PHE A 93 10.68 -8.77 21.27
C PHE A 93 11.57 -9.72 22.09
N ASP A 94 11.19 -11.00 22.24
CA ASP A 94 11.98 -12.02 22.94
C ASP A 94 12.97 -12.77 22.05
N LYS A 95 13.12 -12.34 20.79
CA LYS A 95 13.93 -13.03 19.79
C LYS A 95 15.26 -12.31 19.59
N ASN A 96 16.31 -13.07 19.27
CA ASN A 96 17.59 -12.50 18.91
C ASN A 96 17.56 -11.87 17.51
N ILE A 97 18.60 -11.11 17.14
CA ILE A 97 18.57 -10.31 15.91
C ILE A 97 18.45 -11.16 14.65
N ILE A 98 19.08 -12.32 14.63
CA ILE A 98 19.05 -13.27 13.51
C ILE A 98 17.62 -13.80 13.32
N GLN A 99 16.95 -14.17 14.42
CA GLN A 99 15.56 -14.65 14.40
C GLN A 99 14.56 -13.56 14.02
N MET A 100 14.86 -12.30 14.30
CA MET A 100 14.00 -11.16 13.98
C MET A 100 14.23 -10.59 12.58
N GLU A 101 15.32 -10.94 11.89
CA GLU A 101 15.77 -10.27 10.66
C GLU A 101 14.64 -10.03 9.65
N ASN A 102 13.90 -11.08 9.29
CA ASN A 102 12.85 -10.97 8.27
C ASN A 102 11.74 -10.00 8.70
N ILE A 103 11.33 -10.08 9.96
CA ILE A 103 10.30 -9.17 10.50
C ILE A 103 10.83 -7.74 10.57
N LEU A 104 12.08 -7.54 10.99
CA LEU A 104 12.67 -6.20 11.01
C LEU A 104 12.73 -5.61 9.61
N LYS A 105 13.09 -6.39 8.58
CA LYS A 105 13.06 -5.93 7.18
C LYS A 105 11.67 -5.50 6.73
N GLU A 106 10.63 -6.29 7.01
CA GLU A 106 9.24 -5.92 6.70
C GLU A 106 8.81 -4.65 7.46
N LEU A 107 9.24 -4.49 8.72
CA LEU A 107 8.98 -3.28 9.49
C LEU A 107 9.73 -2.06 8.94
N LEU A 108 10.95 -2.24 8.40
CA LEU A 108 11.67 -1.16 7.70
C LEU A 108 10.95 -0.71 6.43
N ASP A 109 10.27 -1.62 5.73
CA ASP A 109 9.45 -1.26 4.57
C ASP A 109 8.29 -0.34 4.95
N LEU A 110 7.81 -0.37 6.20
CA LEU A 110 6.79 0.57 6.69
C LEU A 110 7.24 2.04 6.68
N ILE A 111 8.56 2.30 6.67
CA ILE A 111 9.11 3.67 6.58
C ILE A 111 8.72 4.31 5.23
N ASP A 112 8.65 3.54 4.14
CA ASP A 112 8.25 4.03 2.82
C ASP A 112 6.79 4.48 2.79
N TYR A 113 5.99 3.96 3.74
CA TYR A 113 4.59 4.31 3.94
C TYR A 113 4.40 5.34 5.07
N SER A 114 5.45 6.06 5.48
CA SER A 114 5.37 7.09 6.53
C SER A 114 4.44 8.27 6.20
N ASN A 115 3.95 8.36 4.96
CA ASN A 115 2.89 9.30 4.56
C ASN A 115 1.48 8.81 4.95
N LEU A 116 1.30 7.53 5.28
CA LEU A 116 0.04 7.03 5.81
C LEU A 116 -0.19 7.61 7.22
N PRO A 117 -1.45 7.94 7.57
CA PRO A 117 -1.81 8.19 8.96
C PRO A 117 -1.28 7.09 9.89
N THR A 118 -0.57 7.49 10.95
CA THR A 118 0.00 6.55 11.92
C THR A 118 -1.03 5.59 12.51
N GLU A 119 -2.29 6.04 12.66
CA GLU A 119 -3.40 5.20 13.10
C GLU A 119 -3.60 3.95 12.22
N TYR A 120 -3.45 4.08 10.90
CA TYR A 120 -3.55 2.94 9.98
C TYR A 120 -2.36 1.99 10.12
N LEU A 121 -1.14 2.53 10.19
CA LEU A 121 0.06 1.71 10.43
C LEU A 121 -0.06 0.95 11.75
N PHE A 122 -0.49 1.63 12.82
CA PHE A 122 -0.71 1.05 14.13
C PHE A 122 -1.81 -0.03 14.10
N GLY A 123 -2.91 0.22 13.40
CA GLY A 123 -4.00 -0.75 13.29
C GLY A 123 -3.64 -2.00 12.47
N ILE A 124 -2.78 -1.90 11.45
CA ILE A 124 -2.24 -3.05 10.71
C ILE A 124 -1.42 -3.97 11.62
N LEU A 125 -0.70 -3.40 12.58
CA LEU A 125 0.13 -4.14 13.54
C LEU A 125 -0.68 -4.80 14.66
N SER A 126 -2.00 -4.55 14.73
CA SER A 126 -2.85 -5.13 15.77
C SER A 126 -2.99 -6.65 15.63
N GLN A 127 -3.01 -7.34 16.76
CA GLN A 127 -3.33 -8.77 16.80
C GLN A 127 -4.83 -9.03 16.48
N ASP A 128 -5.71 -8.04 16.67
CA ASP A 128 -7.14 -8.15 16.35
C ASP A 128 -7.38 -8.14 14.84
N ILE A 129 -7.89 -9.26 14.32
CA ILE A 129 -8.21 -9.41 12.90
C ILE A 129 -9.32 -8.45 12.46
N SER A 130 -10.30 -8.16 13.31
CA SER A 130 -11.41 -7.26 13.00
C SER A 130 -10.90 -5.84 12.80
N LYS A 131 -9.97 -5.41 13.68
CA LYS A 131 -9.30 -4.11 13.57
C LYS A 131 -8.45 -4.01 12.31
N ARG A 132 -7.65 -5.04 12.00
CA ARG A 132 -6.86 -5.10 10.77
C ARG A 132 -7.74 -5.04 9.52
N LEU A 133 -8.84 -5.78 9.49
CA LEU A 133 -9.80 -5.76 8.38
C LEU A 133 -10.48 -4.40 8.23
N ARG A 134 -10.82 -3.72 9.33
CA ARG A 134 -11.36 -2.36 9.29
C ARG A 134 -10.37 -1.38 8.67
N VAL A 135 -9.13 -1.37 9.15
CA VAL A 135 -8.08 -0.51 8.58
C VAL A 135 -7.83 -0.83 7.10
N PHE A 136 -7.79 -2.10 6.74
CA PHE A 136 -7.66 -2.52 5.35
C PHE A 136 -8.84 -2.01 4.50
N LYS A 137 -10.07 -2.13 4.99
CA LYS A 137 -11.26 -1.58 4.32
C LYS A 137 -11.25 -0.07 4.21
N GLU A 138 -10.69 0.66 5.18
CA GLU A 138 -10.59 2.12 5.14
C GLU A 138 -9.49 2.56 4.16
N LEU A 139 -8.34 1.87 4.14
CA LEU A 139 -7.28 2.09 3.16
C LEU A 139 -7.76 1.80 1.73
N ILE A 140 -8.55 0.74 1.54
CA ILE A 140 -9.19 0.42 0.25
C ILE A 140 -10.39 1.33 -0.05
N GLY A 141 -11.17 1.70 0.97
CA GLY A 141 -12.38 2.51 0.85
C GLY A 141 -12.06 3.95 0.47
N ASN A 142 -10.96 4.50 1.01
CA ASN A 142 -10.36 5.75 0.55
C ASN A 142 -9.79 5.65 -0.87
N SER A 143 -9.60 4.44 -1.40
CA SER A 143 -9.34 4.17 -2.82
C SER A 143 -10.59 3.67 -3.56
N LYS A 144 -11.70 4.44 -3.57
CA LYS A 144 -12.87 4.22 -4.46
C LYS A 144 -13.21 2.76 -4.78
N ILE A 145 -13.69 1.99 -3.80
CA ILE A 145 -14.43 0.73 -4.08
C ILE A 145 -15.71 0.69 -3.24
N THR A 146 -16.61 1.61 -3.55
CA THR A 146 -18.06 1.38 -3.49
C THR A 146 -18.61 2.01 -4.75
N GLU A 147 -18.27 1.41 -5.89
CA GLU A 147 -18.94 1.74 -7.13
C GLU A 147 -20.37 1.15 -7.00
N GLU A 148 -21.39 2.01 -6.89
CA GLU A 148 -22.78 1.58 -6.93
C GLU A 148 -23.06 0.85 -8.25
N LYS A 149 -23.83 -0.24 -8.17
CA LYS A 149 -24.25 -0.99 -9.35
C LYS A 149 -25.15 -0.13 -10.24
N TRP A 150 -25.10 -0.40 -11.53
CA TRP A 150 -26.03 0.20 -12.47
C TRP A 150 -27.37 -0.52 -12.49
N GLU A 151 -28.46 0.24 -12.42
CA GLU A 151 -29.78 -0.24 -12.80
C GLU A 151 -30.00 -0.12 -14.32
N GLU A 152 -30.89 -0.94 -14.87
CA GLU A 152 -31.18 -0.97 -16.31
C GLU A 152 -31.65 0.40 -16.84
N GLN A 153 -32.48 1.12 -16.06
CA GLN A 153 -32.95 2.46 -16.42
C GLN A 153 -31.81 3.50 -16.45
N GLU A 154 -30.85 3.38 -15.54
CA GLU A 154 -29.67 4.25 -15.51
C GLU A 154 -28.75 3.99 -16.71
N LEU A 155 -28.55 2.71 -17.08
CA LEU A 155 -27.82 2.32 -18.29
C LEU A 155 -28.51 2.86 -19.55
N GLN A 156 -29.83 2.80 -19.61
CA GLN A 156 -30.59 3.40 -20.70
C GLN A 156 -30.40 4.92 -20.75
N GLY A 157 -30.42 5.59 -19.59
CA GLY A 157 -30.13 7.02 -19.45
C GLY A 157 -28.75 7.40 -19.98
N LEU A 158 -27.72 6.63 -19.60
CA LEU A 158 -26.37 6.78 -20.13
C LEU A 158 -26.35 6.60 -21.66
N ILE A 159 -26.92 5.52 -22.20
CA ILE A 159 -26.93 5.26 -23.65
C ILE A 159 -27.56 6.40 -24.43
N ASN A 160 -28.61 7.00 -23.89
CA ASN A 160 -29.33 8.13 -24.48
C ASN A 160 -28.48 9.42 -24.48
N SER A 161 -27.54 9.57 -23.54
CA SER A 161 -26.66 10.74 -23.48
C SER A 161 -25.40 10.62 -24.35
N LEU A 162 -25.08 9.42 -24.85
CA LEU A 162 -23.94 9.19 -25.74
C LEU A 162 -24.22 9.68 -27.16
N THR A 163 -23.19 10.23 -27.81
CA THR A 163 -23.22 10.49 -29.26
C THR A 163 -23.34 9.18 -30.05
N ASP A 164 -23.85 9.24 -31.28
CA ASP A 164 -23.99 8.05 -32.13
C ASP A 164 -22.67 7.28 -32.30
N SER A 165 -21.57 8.00 -32.53
CA SER A 165 -20.23 7.40 -32.64
C SER A 165 -19.77 6.71 -31.35
N THR A 166 -20.08 7.28 -30.17
CA THR A 166 -19.76 6.67 -28.88
C THR A 166 -20.67 5.48 -28.59
N ARG A 167 -21.93 5.54 -29.03
CA ARG A 167 -22.90 4.43 -28.94
C ARG A 167 -22.49 3.26 -29.83
N GLU A 168 -22.01 3.51 -31.05
CA GLU A 168 -21.47 2.46 -31.94
C GLU A 168 -20.21 1.82 -31.36
N PHE A 169 -19.32 2.62 -30.76
CA PHE A 169 -18.18 2.08 -30.00
C PHE A 169 -18.63 1.20 -28.82
N LEU A 170 -19.64 1.63 -28.04
CA LEU A 170 -20.17 0.82 -26.94
C LEU A 170 -20.81 -0.48 -27.46
N LYS A 171 -21.59 -0.44 -28.54
CA LYS A 171 -22.14 -1.63 -29.22
C LYS A 171 -21.04 -2.62 -29.63
N TYR A 172 -19.94 -2.11 -30.19
CA TYR A 172 -18.78 -2.93 -30.53
C TYR A 172 -18.21 -3.64 -29.29
N MET A 173 -18.01 -2.89 -28.20
CA MET A 173 -17.50 -3.46 -26.95
C MET A 173 -18.46 -4.47 -26.33
N VAL A 174 -19.77 -4.24 -26.39
CA VAL A 174 -20.79 -5.19 -25.93
C VAL A 174 -20.75 -6.50 -26.74
N LYS A 175 -20.53 -6.41 -28.05
CA LYS A 175 -20.38 -7.60 -28.91
C LYS A 175 -19.09 -8.36 -28.61
N LYS A 176 -17.94 -7.67 -28.54
CA LYS A 176 -16.62 -8.30 -28.43
C LYS A 176 -16.23 -8.69 -27.00
N GLY A 177 -16.74 -7.97 -25.99
CA GLY A 177 -16.32 -8.10 -24.58
C GLY A 177 -14.97 -7.45 -24.30
N LYS A 178 -13.94 -7.83 -25.05
CA LYS A 178 -12.56 -7.38 -24.89
C LYS A 178 -11.87 -7.20 -26.24
N SER A 179 -11.15 -6.09 -26.43
CA SER A 179 -10.42 -5.83 -27.68
C SER A 179 -9.21 -4.91 -27.46
N SER A 180 -8.17 -5.07 -28.29
CA SER A 180 -7.03 -4.14 -28.31
C SER A 180 -7.40 -2.82 -29.00
N LYS A 181 -6.64 -1.76 -28.76
CA LYS A 181 -6.90 -0.47 -29.42
C LYS A 181 -6.76 -0.57 -30.94
N GLU A 182 -5.80 -1.36 -31.41
CA GLU A 182 -5.52 -1.58 -32.84
C GLU A 182 -6.68 -2.32 -33.52
N GLU A 183 -7.23 -3.35 -32.86
CA GLU A 183 -8.42 -4.07 -33.33
C GLU A 183 -9.64 -3.15 -33.42
N ILE A 184 -9.88 -2.33 -32.39
CA ILE A 184 -10.98 -1.35 -32.38
C ILE A 184 -10.83 -0.35 -33.53
N ILE A 185 -9.61 0.19 -33.73
CA ILE A 185 -9.33 1.14 -34.81
C ILE A 185 -9.65 0.51 -36.17
N LYS A 186 -9.21 -0.72 -36.38
CA LYS A 186 -9.43 -1.44 -37.63
C LYS A 186 -10.92 -1.75 -37.84
N ASP A 187 -11.58 -2.34 -36.85
CA ASP A 187 -12.96 -2.82 -36.97
C ASP A 187 -13.98 -1.67 -37.06
N LEU A 188 -13.70 -0.52 -36.43
CA LEU A 188 -14.55 0.67 -36.46
C LEU A 188 -14.05 1.74 -37.45
N ASN A 189 -13.02 1.45 -38.25
CA ASN A 189 -12.42 2.37 -39.22
C ASN A 189 -12.08 3.76 -38.62
N LEU A 190 -11.44 3.77 -37.46
CA LEU A 190 -11.07 4.99 -36.74
C LEU A 190 -9.73 5.54 -37.24
N ARG A 191 -9.49 6.83 -37.00
CA ARG A 191 -8.25 7.50 -37.45
C ARG A 191 -7.03 7.07 -36.63
N ASP A 192 -7.17 6.98 -35.31
CA ASP A 192 -6.07 6.71 -34.39
C ASP A 192 -6.56 6.26 -32.99
N THR A 193 -5.59 5.98 -32.10
CA THR A 193 -5.83 5.59 -30.70
C THR A 193 -6.42 6.70 -29.83
N ARG A 194 -6.36 7.97 -30.28
CA ARG A 194 -6.99 9.10 -29.57
C ARG A 194 -8.50 9.01 -29.70
N SER A 195 -9.01 8.55 -30.85
CA SER A 195 -10.44 8.30 -31.06
C SER A 195 -10.98 7.28 -30.04
N VAL A 196 -10.26 6.17 -29.86
CA VAL A 196 -10.61 5.14 -28.86
C VAL A 196 -10.61 5.73 -27.44
N SER A 197 -9.59 6.52 -27.10
CA SER A 197 -9.47 7.16 -25.79
C SER A 197 -10.56 8.22 -25.56
N ALA A 198 -11.01 8.91 -26.61
CA ALA A 198 -12.11 9.86 -26.56
C ALA A 198 -13.44 9.17 -26.26
N PHE A 199 -13.70 7.99 -26.86
CA PHE A 199 -14.91 7.23 -26.59
C PHE A 199 -14.96 6.67 -25.16
N THR A 200 -13.87 6.07 -24.67
CA THR A 200 -13.82 5.62 -23.26
C THR A 200 -14.00 6.77 -22.29
N SER A 201 -13.41 7.93 -22.60
CA SER A 201 -13.58 9.14 -21.81
C SER A 201 -15.00 9.71 -21.90
N ALA A 202 -15.66 9.63 -23.06
CA ALA A 202 -17.03 10.09 -23.23
C ALA A 202 -18.01 9.25 -22.42
N ILE A 203 -17.84 7.93 -22.38
CA ILE A 203 -18.64 7.03 -21.53
C ILE A 203 -18.40 7.38 -20.06
N SER A 204 -17.13 7.48 -19.64
CA SER A 204 -16.77 7.82 -18.26
C SER A 204 -17.31 9.19 -17.80
N ARG A 205 -17.26 10.22 -18.66
CA ARG A 205 -17.80 11.55 -18.34
C ARG A 205 -19.32 11.58 -18.20
N ASN A 206 -20.03 10.69 -18.89
CA ASN A 206 -21.47 10.56 -18.77
C ASN A 206 -21.89 9.60 -17.65
N SER A 207 -20.93 8.93 -17.00
CA SER A 207 -21.18 8.09 -15.82
C SER A 207 -21.08 8.91 -14.54
N PRO A 208 -21.99 8.71 -13.56
CA PRO A 208 -21.81 9.25 -12.22
C PRO A 208 -20.50 8.77 -11.60
N THR A 209 -19.86 9.63 -10.81
CA THR A 209 -18.53 9.36 -10.22
C THR A 209 -18.52 8.26 -9.17
N ASN A 210 -19.70 7.87 -8.69
CA ASN A 210 -19.95 6.82 -7.70
C ASN A 210 -20.45 5.50 -8.33
N LYS A 211 -20.63 5.40 -9.66
CA LYS A 211 -21.12 4.17 -10.32
C LYS A 211 -19.98 3.31 -10.85
N GLU A 212 -20.27 2.03 -11.09
CA GLU A 212 -19.29 1.09 -11.64
C GLU A 212 -18.80 1.47 -13.04
N ARG A 213 -17.52 1.25 -13.31
CA ARG A 213 -17.01 1.49 -14.67
C ARG A 213 -17.57 0.45 -15.63
N ILE A 214 -18.25 0.91 -16.67
CA ILE A 214 -18.74 0.05 -17.76
C ILE A 214 -17.57 -0.44 -18.63
N LEU A 215 -16.54 0.39 -18.81
CA LEU A 215 -15.33 0.04 -19.54
C LEU A 215 -14.09 0.31 -18.69
N PHE A 216 -13.13 -0.60 -18.73
CA PHE A 216 -11.83 -0.43 -18.11
C PHE A 216 -10.70 -0.90 -19.01
N GLY A 217 -9.52 -0.30 -18.83
CA GLY A 217 -8.31 -0.69 -19.52
C GLY A 217 -7.52 -1.70 -18.70
N GLU A 218 -7.18 -2.85 -19.28
CA GLU A 218 -6.35 -3.86 -18.63
C GLU A 218 -5.35 -4.45 -19.65
N LYS A 219 -4.06 -4.46 -19.31
CA LYS A 219 -2.99 -5.07 -20.12
C LYS A 219 -3.03 -4.66 -21.61
N GLY A 220 -3.21 -3.35 -21.87
CA GLY A 220 -3.26 -2.79 -23.23
C GLY A 220 -4.57 -3.03 -24.00
N LYS A 221 -5.57 -3.64 -23.37
CA LYS A 221 -6.90 -3.89 -23.97
C LYS A 221 -7.98 -3.09 -23.25
N ILE A 222 -9.08 -2.84 -23.95
CA ILE A 222 -10.32 -2.30 -23.37
C ILE A 222 -11.25 -3.48 -23.13
N ILE A 223 -11.85 -3.51 -21.94
CA ILE A 223 -12.71 -4.59 -21.47
C ILE A 223 -14.02 -3.98 -21.00
N ILE A 224 -15.14 -4.60 -21.37
CA ILE A 224 -16.45 -4.29 -20.81
C ILE A 224 -16.63 -5.01 -19.48
N ASN A 225 -17.27 -4.35 -18.52
CA ASN A 225 -17.72 -5.03 -17.32
C ASN A 225 -18.82 -6.04 -17.70
N GLU A 226 -18.50 -7.34 -17.56
CA GLU A 226 -19.38 -8.44 -17.97
C GLU A 226 -20.69 -8.46 -17.19
N GLU A 227 -20.73 -7.90 -15.98
CA GLU A 227 -21.96 -7.80 -15.18
C GLU A 227 -23.07 -7.02 -15.91
N TYR A 228 -22.70 -5.99 -16.68
CA TYR A 228 -23.65 -5.16 -17.43
C TYR A 228 -23.83 -5.57 -18.88
N ARG A 229 -23.03 -6.53 -19.37
CA ARG A 229 -22.97 -6.83 -20.80
C ARG A 229 -24.29 -7.36 -21.34
N ASP A 230 -25.01 -8.20 -20.60
CA ASP A 230 -26.29 -8.75 -21.06
C ASP A 230 -27.42 -7.72 -21.02
N ILE A 231 -27.43 -6.83 -20.03
CA ILE A 231 -28.35 -5.69 -20.00
C ILE A 231 -28.06 -4.77 -21.19
N LEU A 232 -26.80 -4.40 -21.41
CA LEU A 232 -26.39 -3.56 -22.53
C LEU A 232 -26.65 -4.22 -23.89
N LYS A 233 -26.53 -5.54 -24.03
CA LYS A 233 -26.94 -6.27 -25.25
C LYS A 233 -28.42 -6.05 -25.54
N LYS A 234 -29.29 -6.16 -24.52
CA LYS A 234 -30.73 -5.90 -24.69
C LYS A 234 -30.99 -4.47 -25.14
N LEU A 235 -30.40 -3.49 -24.44
CA LEU A 235 -30.66 -2.07 -24.69
C LEU A 235 -30.09 -1.58 -26.04
N LEU A 236 -28.96 -2.14 -26.51
CA LEU A 236 -28.24 -1.62 -27.67
C LEU A 236 -28.36 -2.46 -28.95
N LEU A 237 -28.69 -3.75 -28.84
CA LEU A 237 -28.66 -4.69 -29.98
C LEU A 237 -29.99 -5.38 -30.28
N LEU A 238 -30.93 -5.38 -29.33
CA LEU A 238 -32.23 -6.06 -29.46
C LEU A 238 -33.41 -5.07 -29.59
N ASN A 239 -33.10 -3.76 -29.65
CA ASN A 239 -34.02 -2.67 -30.00
C ASN A 239 -33.64 -2.14 -31.40
#